data_AF-A0A7U9SDM4-F1
#
_entry.id   AF-A0A7U9SDM4-F1
#
_cell.length_a   1.000
_cell.length_b   1.000
_cell.length_c   1.000
_cell.angle_alpha   90.00
_cell.angle_beta   90.00
_cell.angle_gamma   90.00
#
_symmetry.space_group_name_H-M   'P 1'
#
loop_
_entity.id
_entity.type
_entity.pdbx_description
1 polymer ?
#
loop_
_entity_poly.entity_id
_entity_poly.type
_entity_poly.pdbx_seq_one_letter_code
_entity_poly.pdbx_strand_id
1 'polypeptide(L)'
;MFFIKYLRTLGFSAANDIFADNAWYFRNALVRANYTNLQKNIHETTEYLEAFLRNLLLNENNELHNRNLHISGFLNDEKRTSEV
;
A
#
# COMPACT_ATOMS: atom_id res chain seq x y z
N MET A 1 -10.00 -1.78 15.50
CA MET A 1 -8.84 -1.10 14.88
C MET A 1 -8.89 0.40 15.12
N PHE A 2 -7.74 1.02 15.43
CA PHE A 2 -7.64 2.45 15.78
C PHE A 2 -7.94 3.38 14.61
N PHE A 3 -7.50 3.06 13.40
CA PHE A 3 -7.67 3.92 12.23
C PHE A 3 -9.13 4.14 11.82
N ILE A 4 -9.97 3.10 11.80
CA ILE A 4 -11.42 3.24 11.56
C ILE A 4 -12.08 4.07 12.66
N LYS A 5 -11.66 3.90 13.92
CA LYS A 5 -12.17 4.73 15.02
C LYS A 5 -11.81 6.21 14.79
N TYR A 6 -10.58 6.50 14.37
CA TYR A 6 -10.15 7.84 14.02
C TYR A 6 -10.97 8.44 12.86
N LEU A 7 -11.19 7.69 11.78
CA LEU A 7 -12.03 8.15 10.67
C LEU A 7 -13.47 8.45 11.12
N ARG A 8 -14.03 7.62 12.00
CA ARG A 8 -15.35 7.89 12.60
C ARG A 8 -15.36 9.15 13.47
N THR A 9 -14.29 9.43 14.22
CA THR A 9 -14.20 10.69 14.98
C THR A 9 -14.11 11.92 14.07
N LEU A 10 -13.64 11.76 12.84
CA LEU A 10 -13.63 12.81 11.82
C LEU A 10 -14.97 12.95 11.06
N GLY A 11 -15.97 12.12 11.38
CA GLY A 11 -17.29 12.15 10.74
C GLY A 11 -17.44 11.25 9.52
N PHE A 12 -16.45 10.42 9.18
CA PHE A 12 -16.57 9.48 8.07
C PHE A 12 -17.33 8.21 8.48
N SER A 13 -18.25 7.78 7.61
CA SER A 13 -18.90 6.47 7.69
C SER A 13 -17.99 5.38 7.11
N ALA A 14 -16.84 5.14 7.75
CA ALA A 14 -15.89 4.12 7.34
C ALA A 14 -16.40 2.71 7.72
N ALA A 15 -16.59 1.88 6.69
CA ALA A 15 -17.00 0.49 6.83
C ALA A 15 -15.79 -0.41 7.21
N ASN A 16 -16.04 -1.43 8.05
CA ASN A 16 -14.98 -2.27 8.62
C ASN A 16 -14.61 -3.47 7.73
N ASP A 17 -15.51 -3.82 6.82
CA ASP A 17 -15.40 -4.89 5.82
C ASP A 17 -14.21 -4.67 4.89
N ILE A 18 -14.11 -3.52 4.22
CA ILE A 18 -13.03 -3.27 3.25
C ILE A 18 -11.65 -3.31 3.92
N PHE A 19 -11.59 -2.90 5.19
CA PHE A 19 -10.38 -2.94 5.99
C PHE A 19 -10.02 -4.37 6.40
N ALA A 20 -11.01 -5.19 6.75
CA ALA A 20 -10.78 -6.59 7.09
C ALA A 20 -10.26 -7.37 5.88
N ASP A 21 -10.86 -7.15 4.71
CA ASP A 21 -10.53 -7.88 3.48
C ASP A 21 -9.20 -7.43 2.86
N ASN A 22 -8.83 -6.15 3.04
CA ASN A 22 -7.65 -5.55 2.40
C ASN A 22 -6.59 -5.06 3.40
N ALA A 23 -6.61 -5.55 4.64
CA ALA A 23 -5.66 -5.15 5.69
C ALA A 23 -4.19 -5.32 5.26
N TRP A 24 -3.88 -6.42 4.57
CA TRP A 24 -2.52 -6.68 4.08
C TRP A 24 -2.09 -5.69 3.00
N TYR A 25 -3.00 -5.36 2.08
CA TYR A 25 -2.77 -4.34 1.06
C TYR A 25 -2.50 -2.98 1.70
N PHE A 26 -3.32 -2.56 2.66
CA PHE A 26 -3.15 -1.31 3.38
C PHE A 26 -1.77 -1.23 4.06
N ARG A 27 -1.34 -2.30 4.72
CA ARG A 27 0.01 -2.37 5.34
C ARG A 27 1.10 -2.18 4.30
N ASN A 28 1.02 -2.87 3.17
CA ASN A 28 2.03 -2.77 2.11
C ASN A 28 2.01 -1.39 1.45
N ALA A 29 0.82 -0.77 1.31
CA ALA A 29 0.67 0.56 0.75
C ALA A 29 1.34 1.62 1.64
N LEU A 30 1.21 1.49 2.96
CA LEU A 30 1.95 2.34 3.92
C LEU A 30 3.47 2.19 3.76
N VAL A 31 3.97 0.98 3.53
CA VAL A 31 5.40 0.76 3.25
C VAL A 31 5.80 1.46 1.96
N ARG A 32 5.05 1.31 0.86
CA ARG A 32 5.38 1.97 -0.42
C ARG A 32 5.31 3.50 -0.34
N ALA A 33 4.39 4.04 0.47
CA ALA A 33 4.27 5.48 0.71
C ALA A 33 5.42 6.07 1.54
N ASN A 34 6.23 5.24 2.21
CA ASN A 34 7.34 5.69 3.06
C ASN A 34 8.69 5.07 2.66
N TYR A 35 8.75 4.31 1.56
CA TYR A 35 9.96 3.60 1.15
C TYR A 35 10.64 4.29 -0.03
N THR A 36 11.81 4.84 0.25
CA THR A 36 12.72 5.43 -0.72
C THR A 36 14.05 4.66 -0.70
N ASN A 37 14.56 4.32 -1.88
CA ASN A 37 15.89 3.76 -2.07
C ASN A 37 16.52 4.33 -3.34
N LEU A 38 17.32 5.39 -3.17
CA LEU A 38 17.94 6.12 -4.26
C LEU A 38 18.93 5.28 -5.06
N GLN A 39 19.66 4.36 -4.42
CA GLN A 39 20.61 3.48 -5.10
C GLN A 39 19.93 2.56 -6.10
N LYS A 40 18.68 2.16 -5.80
CA LYS A 40 17.85 1.32 -6.66
C LYS A 40 16.84 2.14 -7.47
N ASN A 41 16.95 3.47 -7.46
CA ASN A 41 16.01 4.41 -8.09
C ASN A 41 14.53 4.16 -7.71
N ILE A 42 14.30 3.73 -6.47
CA ILE A 42 12.96 3.54 -5.93
C ILE A 42 12.60 4.78 -5.13
N HIS A 43 11.48 5.39 -5.49
CA HIS A 43 10.91 6.51 -4.74
C HIS A 43 9.64 6.07 -4.02
N GLU A 44 9.33 6.80 -2.96
CA GLU A 44 8.07 6.67 -2.26
C GLU A 44 6.91 7.02 -3.21
N THR A 45 5.77 6.34 -3.05
CA THR A 45 4.56 6.65 -3.80
C THR A 45 3.32 6.44 -2.94
N THR A 46 2.44 7.43 -2.93
CA THR A 46 1.17 7.40 -2.18
C THR A 46 0.04 6.78 -2.99
N GLU A 47 0.22 6.52 -4.28
CA GLU A 47 -0.81 6.05 -5.22
C GLU A 47 -1.63 4.87 -4.67
N TYR A 48 -0.95 3.85 -4.13
CA TYR A 48 -1.62 2.66 -3.58
C TYR A 48 -2.42 2.96 -2.32
N LEU A 49 -1.92 3.87 -1.48
CA LEU A 49 -2.60 4.30 -0.27
C LEU A 49 -3.83 5.14 -0.62
N GLU A 50 -3.71 6.01 -1.62
CA GLU A 50 -4.82 6.81 -2.14
C GLU A 50 -5.92 5.93 -2.74
N ALA A 51 -5.58 4.92 -3.55
CA ALA A 51 -6.55 3.97 -4.08
C ALA A 51 -7.33 3.25 -2.97
N PHE A 52 -6.65 2.83 -1.90
CA PHE A 52 -7.29 2.23 -0.74
C PHE A 52 -8.22 3.21 -0.02
N LEU A 53 -7.77 4.44 0.24
CA LEU A 53 -8.57 5.47 0.92
C LEU A 53 -9.79 5.90 0.09
N ARG A 54 -9.65 5.97 -1.23
CA ARG A 54 -10.76 6.24 -2.14
C ARG A 54 -11.84 5.17 -2.06
N ASN A 55 -11.45 3.89 -2.07
CA ASN A 55 -12.43 2.81 -1.89
C ASN A 55 -13.09 2.88 -0.51
N LEU A 56 -12.31 3.19 0.53
CA LEU A 56 -12.81 3.25 1.91
C LEU A 56 -13.74 4.45 2.18
N LEU A 57 -13.44 5.63 1.62
CA LEU A 57 -14.10 6.90 1.98
C LEU A 57 -15.10 7.37 0.92
N LEU A 58 -14.81 7.10 -0.36
CA LEU A 58 -15.62 7.53 -1.49
C LEU A 58 -16.42 6.36 -2.10
N ASN A 59 -16.27 5.16 -1.54
CA ASN A 59 -16.94 3.95 -2.02
C ASN A 59 -16.61 3.65 -3.51
N GLU A 60 -15.41 4.03 -3.94
CA GLU A 60 -14.85 3.68 -5.25
C GLU A 60 -14.47 2.18 -5.30
N ASN A 61 -14.28 1.66 -6.51
CA ASN A 61 -13.94 0.25 -6.76
C ASN A 61 -12.57 0.10 -7.44
N ASN A 62 -11.56 0.84 -6.97
CA ASN A 62 -10.19 0.68 -7.45
C ASN A 62 -9.66 -0.72 -7.12
N GLU A 63 -8.84 -1.29 -8.00
CA GLU A 63 -8.26 -2.61 -7.75
C GLU A 63 -7.17 -2.58 -6.67
N LEU A 64 -7.31 -3.43 -5.64
CA LEU A 64 -6.38 -3.52 -4.51
C LEU A 64 -5.51 -4.79 -4.60
N HIS A 65 -4.67 -4.87 -5.64
CA HIS A 65 -3.81 -6.02 -5.88
C HIS A 65 -2.42 -5.88 -5.23
N ASN A 66 -2.10 -6.72 -4.23
CA ASN A 66 -0.80 -6.70 -3.54
C ASN A 66 0.41 -6.85 -4.47
N ARG A 67 0.27 -7.61 -5.56
CA ARG A 67 1.32 -7.79 -6.58
C ARG A 67 1.77 -6.46 -7.20
N ASN A 68 0.89 -5.46 -7.26
CA ASN A 68 1.21 -4.16 -7.83
C ASN A 68 2.16 -3.36 -6.92
N LEU A 69 2.21 -3.68 -5.63
CA LEU A 69 3.05 -3.01 -4.65
C LEU A 69 4.45 -3.63 -4.58
N HIS A 70 4.66 -4.77 -5.23
CA HIS A 70 5.98 -5.39 -5.31
C HIS A 70 6.87 -4.58 -6.25
N ILE A 71 8.07 -4.27 -5.77
CA ILE A 71 9.09 -3.63 -6.58
C ILE A 71 9.80 -4.75 -7.34
N SER A 72 9.50 -4.91 -8.62
CA SER A 72 10.03 -6.00 -9.46
C SER A 72 11.54 -5.91 -9.74
N GLY A 73 12.20 -4.83 -9.33
CA GLY A 73 13.64 -4.62 -9.51
C GLY A 73 14.56 -5.45 -8.61
N PHE A 74 14.05 -6.18 -7.61
CA PHE A 74 14.90 -6.91 -6.66
C PHE A 74 15.47 -8.24 -7.17
N LEU A 75 14.83 -8.89 -8.15
CA LEU A 75 15.18 -10.27 -8.53
C LEU A 75 16.41 -10.39 -9.46
N ASN A 76 16.88 -9.30 -10.05
CA ASN A 76 18.04 -9.34 -10.95
C ASN A 76 19.37 -8.96 -10.28
N ASP A 77 19.36 -8.31 -9.11
CA ASP A 77 20.59 -7.91 -8.43
C ASP A 77 21.18 -9.03 -7.55
N GLU A 78 20.35 -9.87 -6.91
CA GLU A 78 20.86 -10.98 -6.07
C GLU A 78 21.49 -12.12 -6.88
N LYS A 79 21.09 -12.30 -8.14
CA LYS A 79 21.73 -13.30 -9.02
C LYS A 79 23.15 -12.89 -9.43
N ARG A 80 23.48 -11.59 -9.43
CA ARG A 80 24.81 -11.11 -9.88
C ARG A 80 25.87 -11.16 -8.79
N THR A 81 25.50 -11.26 -7.51
CA THR A 81 26.42 -11.32 -6.37
C THR A 81 26.68 -12.74 -5.86
N SER A 82 26.02 -13.76 -6.41
CA SER A 82 26.22 -15.17 -6.05
C SER A 82 27.07 -15.95 -7.07
N GLU A 83 27.52 -15.28 -8.14
CA GLU A 83 28.31 -15.86 -9.24
C GLU A 83 29.74 -15.26 -9.34
N VAL A 84 30.25 -14.65 -8.26
CA VAL A 84 31.63 -14.12 -8.19
C VAL A 84 32.38 -14.72 -7.00
#